data_AF-A0A6A5RP59-F1
#
_entry.id   AF-A0A6A5RP59-F1
#
_cell.length_a   1.000
_cell.length_b   1.000
_cell.length_c   1.000
_cell.angle_alpha   90.00
_cell.angle_beta   90.00
_cell.angle_gamma   90.00
#
_symmetry.space_group_name_H-M   'P 1'
#
loop_
_entity.id
_entity.type
_entity.pdbx_description
1 polymer ?
#
loop_
_entity_poly.entity_id
_entity_poly.type
_entity_poly.pdbx_seq_one_letter_code
_entity_poly.pdbx_strand_id
1 'polypeptide(L)'
;MFETYVHIAYHNELATTPGLSSDVTKTLAAQRNLAKMYVLCDIVQDVKAKNCIIQALIRSIYRIRDDYRYTMPRRDMIELIYEGTVKGSQHIVLSLMSSPTVSKSSG
;
A
#
# COMPACT_ATOMS: atom_id res chain seq x y z
N MET A 1 13.33 4.36 6.62
CA MET A 1 11.88 4.55 6.93
C MET A 1 11.61 5.96 7.45
N PHE A 2 12.36 6.44 8.45
CA PHE A 2 12.26 7.83 8.92
C PHE A 2 12.54 8.86 7.81
N GLU A 3 13.62 8.70 7.04
CA GLU A 3 13.97 9.60 5.93
C GLU A 3 12.85 9.72 4.87
N THR A 4 12.22 8.59 4.52
CA THR A 4 11.11 8.58 3.57
C THR A 4 9.88 9.29 4.14
N TYR A 5 9.59 9.12 5.43
CA TYR A 5 8.51 9.85 6.08
C TYR A 5 8.77 11.36 6.07
N VAL A 6 9.98 11.79 6.45
CA VAL A 6 10.39 13.20 6.41
C VAL A 6 10.25 13.75 4.99
N HIS A 7 10.70 13.01 3.98
CA HIS A 7 10.55 13.44 2.59
C HIS A 7 9.07 13.63 2.19
N ILE A 8 8.19 12.67 2.54
CA ILE A 8 6.75 12.80 2.27
C ILE A 8 6.14 13.99 3.02
N ALA A 9 6.52 14.20 4.28
CA ALA A 9 6.01 15.30 5.09
C ALA A 9 6.39 16.67 4.51
N TYR A 10 7.61 16.82 3.99
CA TYR A 10 8.08 18.08 3.40
C TYR A 10 7.63 18.29 1.96
N HIS A 11 7.66 17.25 1.12
CA HIS A 11 7.42 17.38 -0.33
C HIS A 11 6.02 16.94 -0.77
N ASN A 12 5.25 16.31 0.12
CA ASN A 12 3.95 15.68 -0.19
C ASN A 12 4.02 14.67 -1.34
N GLU A 13 5.18 14.04 -1.55
CA GLU A 13 5.38 13.02 -2.56
C GLU A 13 6.27 11.90 -2.04
N LEU A 14 6.15 10.72 -2.66
CA LEU A 14 7.04 9.60 -2.39
C LEU A 14 8.28 9.73 -3.27
N ALA A 15 9.46 9.86 -2.66
CA ALA A 15 10.76 9.94 -3.35
C ALA A 15 10.98 8.78 -4.34
N THR A 16 10.36 7.63 -4.07
CA THR A 16 10.47 6.43 -4.91
C THR A 16 9.12 5.73 -5.00
N THR A 17 8.67 5.44 -6.22
CA THR A 17 7.46 4.63 -6.45
C THR A 17 7.81 3.14 -6.24
N PRO A 18 7.23 2.46 -5.23
CA PRO A 18 7.50 1.06 -4.99
C PRO A 18 6.81 0.21 -6.06
N GLY A 19 7.61 -0.40 -6.91
CA GLY A 19 7.11 -1.24 -8.02
C GLY A 19 8.00 -1.24 -9.26
N LEU A 20 9.17 -0.58 -9.25
CA LEU A 20 10.10 -0.60 -10.39
C LEU A 20 10.86 -1.92 -10.56
N SER A 21 10.65 -2.90 -9.70
CA SER A 21 11.37 -4.17 -9.77
C SER A 21 10.50 -5.28 -10.35
N SER A 22 11.04 -5.99 -11.34
CA SER A 22 10.49 -7.24 -11.87
C SER A 22 10.42 -8.35 -10.80
N ASP A 23 11.19 -8.20 -9.72
CA ASP A 23 11.25 -9.07 -8.55
C ASP A 23 10.03 -8.86 -7.63
N VAL A 24 9.22 -9.92 -7.52
CA VAL A 24 8.06 -9.98 -6.62
C VAL A 24 8.47 -9.69 -5.19
N THR A 25 9.59 -10.25 -4.74
CA THR A 25 10.02 -10.19 -3.36
C THR A 25 10.33 -8.75 -2.95
N LYS A 26 11.01 -8.02 -3.83
CA LYS A 26 11.29 -6.58 -3.64
C LYS A 26 10.01 -5.76 -3.66
N THR A 27 9.09 -6.06 -4.57
CA THR A 27 7.79 -5.37 -4.65
C THR A 27 6.96 -5.57 -3.39
N LEU A 28 6.85 -6.82 -2.91
CA LEU A 28 6.13 -7.14 -1.68
C LEU A 28 6.78 -6.52 -0.44
N ALA A 29 8.11 -6.54 -0.35
CA ALA A 29 8.83 -5.87 0.74
C ALA A 29 8.57 -4.35 0.74
N ALA A 30 8.53 -3.74 -0.44
CA ALA A 30 8.24 -2.32 -0.58
C ALA A 30 6.77 -1.99 -0.23
N GLN A 31 5.81 -2.81 -0.65
CA GLN A 31 4.40 -2.70 -0.24
C GLN A 31 4.24 -2.84 1.28
N ARG A 32 4.95 -3.78 1.91
CA ARG A 32 4.96 -3.92 3.37
C ARG A 32 5.53 -2.68 4.07
N ASN A 33 6.57 -2.07 3.51
CA ASN A 33 7.12 -0.82 4.06
C ASN A 33 6.14 0.35 3.92
N LEU A 34 5.41 0.45 2.81
CA LEU A 34 4.33 1.42 2.66
C LEU A 34 3.23 1.20 3.69
N ALA A 35 2.82 -0.04 3.94
CA ALA A 35 1.82 -0.36 4.95
C ALA A 35 2.26 0.08 6.36
N LYS A 36 3.52 -0.14 6.73
CA LYS A 36 4.09 0.38 7.99
C LYS A 36 4.08 1.91 8.05
N MET A 37 4.41 2.59 6.95
CA MET A 37 4.33 4.06 6.90
C MET A 37 2.89 4.55 6.99
N TYR A 38 1.93 3.84 6.40
CA TYR A 38 0.51 4.19 6.51
C TYR A 38 0.09 4.19 7.98
N VAL A 39 0.43 3.14 8.72
CA VAL A 39 0.19 3.01 10.16
C VAL A 39 0.82 4.19 10.91
N LEU A 40 2.09 4.50 10.63
CA LEU A 40 2.77 5.64 11.25
C LEU A 40 2.04 6.96 10.97
N CYS A 41 1.66 7.22 9.72
CA CYS A 41 0.94 8.43 9.32
C CYS A 41 -0.44 8.52 9.96
N ASP A 42 -1.11 7.39 10.19
CA ASP A 42 -2.38 7.34 10.91
C ASP A 42 -2.20 7.71 12.38
N ILE A 43 -1.16 7.18 13.04
CA ILE A 43 -0.83 7.46 14.45
C ILE A 43 -0.50 8.95 14.65
N VAL A 44 0.29 9.55 13.77
CA VAL A 44 0.66 10.99 13.86
C VAL A 44 -0.37 11.92 13.22
N GLN A 45 -1.51 11.37 12.76
CA GLN A 45 -2.60 12.09 12.10
C GLN A 45 -2.19 12.92 10.87
N ASP A 46 -1.15 12.48 10.15
CA ASP A 46 -0.71 13.10 8.90
C ASP A 46 -1.53 12.57 7.73
N VAL A 47 -2.68 13.21 7.50
CA VAL A 47 -3.64 12.84 6.45
C VAL A 47 -3.02 12.96 5.05
N LYS A 48 -2.16 13.95 4.82
CA LYS A 48 -1.55 14.18 3.50
C LYS A 48 -0.57 13.06 3.16
N ALA A 49 0.34 12.75 4.08
CA ALA A 49 1.28 11.65 3.90
C ALA A 49 0.55 10.31 3.75
N LYS A 50 -0.51 10.09 4.55
CA LYS A 50 -1.37 8.90 4.44
C LYS A 50 -1.98 8.75 3.05
N ASN A 51 -2.52 9.83 2.48
CA ASN A 51 -3.08 9.81 1.12
C ASN A 51 -2.02 9.51 0.06
N CYS A 52 -0.82 10.07 0.17
CA CYS A 52 0.28 9.77 -0.75
C CYS A 52 0.67 8.29 -0.72
N ILE A 53 0.68 7.68 0.47
CA ILE A 53 0.94 6.25 0.65
C ILE A 53 -0.17 5.39 0.02
N ILE A 54 -1.44 5.75 0.21
CA ILE A 54 -2.57 5.05 -0.44
C ILE A 54 -2.39 5.10 -1.97
N GLN A 55 -2.09 6.26 -2.53
CA GLN A 55 -1.90 6.42 -3.98
C GLN A 55 -0.75 5.55 -4.50
N ALA A 56 0.34 5.45 -3.75
CA ALA A 56 1.45 4.59 -4.11
C ALA A 56 1.11 3.09 -4.01
N LEU A 57 0.33 2.67 -3.00
CA LEU A 57 -0.19 1.30 -2.91
C LEU A 57 -1.08 0.98 -4.11
N ILE A 58 -2.04 1.86 -4.45
CA ILE A 58 -2.91 1.71 -5.63
C ILE A 58 -2.07 1.54 -6.90
N ARG A 59 -1.11 2.45 -7.14
CA ARG A 59 -0.22 2.39 -8.32
C ARG A 59 0.59 1.10 -8.36
N SER A 60 1.04 0.60 -7.22
CA SER A 60 1.78 -0.66 -7.11
C SER A 60 0.91 -1.86 -7.51
N ILE A 61 -0.36 -1.85 -7.13
CA ILE A 61 -1.32 -2.94 -7.41
C ILE A 61 -1.69 -2.99 -8.89
N TYR A 62 -2.02 -1.84 -9.48
CA TYR A 62 -2.44 -1.75 -10.88
C TYR A 62 -1.29 -1.81 -11.89
N ARG A 63 -0.04 -1.84 -11.42
CA ARG A 63 1.10 -2.01 -12.31
C ARG A 63 1.19 -3.47 -12.77
N ILE A 64 1.12 -3.66 -14.09
CA ILE A 64 1.40 -4.94 -14.73
C ILE A 64 2.90 -5.20 -14.65
N ARG A 65 3.28 -6.35 -14.12
CA ARG A 65 4.67 -6.82 -14.06
C ARG A 65 5.12 -7.37 -15.42
N ASP A 66 6.42 -7.59 -15.58
CA ASP A 66 7.01 -8.15 -16.80
C ASP A 66 6.47 -9.55 -17.14
N ASP A 67 5.90 -10.26 -16.15
CA ASP A 67 5.21 -11.54 -16.31
C ASP A 67 3.70 -11.40 -16.61
N TYR A 68 3.24 -10.20 -16.96
CA TYR A 68 1.85 -9.85 -17.24
C TYR A 68 0.88 -10.06 -16.07
N ARG A 69 1.38 -10.14 -14.84
CA ARG A 69 0.56 -10.29 -13.62
C ARG A 69 0.50 -9.01 -12.81
N TYR A 70 -0.59 -8.85 -12.07
CA TYR A 70 -0.71 -7.82 -11.04
C TYR A 70 -0.08 -8.30 -9.72
N THR A 71 0.39 -7.36 -8.90
CA THR A 71 0.82 -7.67 -7.52
C THR A 71 -0.28 -7.29 -6.56
N MET A 72 -1.00 -8.27 -6.05
CA MET A 72 -2.03 -8.04 -5.04
C MET A 72 -1.42 -7.88 -3.65
N PRO A 73 -2.02 -7.05 -2.78
CA PRO A 73 -1.70 -7.01 -1.36
C PRO A 73 -1.80 -8.40 -0.75
N ARG A 74 -0.80 -8.79 0.04
CA ARG A 74 -0.91 -10.02 0.84
C ARG A 74 -1.70 -9.76 2.11
N ARG A 75 -2.32 -10.83 2.62
CA ARG A 75 -3.14 -10.82 3.84
C ARG A 75 -2.39 -10.23 5.04
N ASP A 76 -1.14 -10.60 5.24
CA ASP A 76 -0.30 -10.11 6.34
C ASP A 76 -0.06 -8.60 6.30
N MET A 77 -0.01 -8.01 5.09
CA MET A 77 0.05 -6.55 4.92
C MET A 77 -1.25 -5.88 5.32
N ILE A 78 -2.39 -6.50 4.99
CA ILE A 78 -3.71 -6.00 5.35
C ILE A 78 -3.89 -6.05 6.87
N GLU A 79 -3.58 -7.20 7.47
CA GLU A 79 -3.59 -7.38 8.93
C GLU A 79 -2.73 -6.34 9.64
N LEU A 80 -1.51 -6.09 9.13
CA LEU A 80 -0.63 -5.05 9.67
C LEU A 80 -1.28 -3.67 9.70
N ILE A 81 -2.05 -3.32 8.66
CA ILE A 81 -2.73 -2.01 8.61
C ILE A 81 -3.89 -1.98 9.61
N TYR A 82 -4.75 -2.99 9.60
CA TYR A 82 -5.90 -3.05 10.53
C TYR A 82 -5.49 -3.07 12.00
N GLU A 83 -4.41 -3.79 12.34
CA GLU A 83 -3.90 -3.86 13.72
C GLU A 83 -3.18 -2.59 14.16
N GLY A 84 -2.51 -1.90 13.23
CA GLY A 84 -1.67 -0.74 13.54
C GLY A 84 -2.40 0.61 13.58
N THR A 85 -3.59 0.71 13.01
CA THR A 85 -4.33 1.97 12.87
C THR A 85 -5.29 2.24 14.02
N VAL A 86 -5.64 3.52 14.21
CA VAL A 86 -6.57 3.94 15.26
C VAL A 86 -7.98 3.40 14.96
N LYS A 87 -8.68 2.91 16.00
CA LYS A 87 -10.08 2.48 15.88
C LYS A 87 -10.94 3.60 15.28
N GLY A 88 -11.65 3.30 14.19
CA GLY A 88 -12.50 4.26 13.48
C GLY A 88 -11.82 4.93 12.27
N SER A 89 -10.55 4.67 12.00
CA SER A 89 -9.90 5.07 10.76
C SER A 89 -10.60 4.42 9.55
N GLN A 90 -10.82 5.21 8.48
CA GLN A 90 -11.48 4.70 7.28
C GLN A 90 -10.51 3.82 6.47
N HIS A 91 -10.69 2.50 6.55
CA HIS A 91 -9.91 1.50 5.80
C HIS A 91 -10.55 1.11 4.45
N ILE A 92 -11.60 1.81 4.01
CA ILE A 92 -12.43 1.44 2.85
C ILE A 92 -11.59 1.09 1.62
N VAL A 93 -10.55 1.86 1.31
CA VAL A 93 -9.72 1.64 0.13
C VAL A 93 -8.96 0.32 0.20
N LEU A 94 -8.46 -0.08 1.37
CA LEU A 94 -7.76 -1.36 1.56
C LEU A 94 -8.73 -2.54 1.63
N SER A 95 -9.89 -2.33 2.25
CA SER A 95 -10.96 -3.33 2.32
C SER A 95 -11.46 -3.72 0.92
N LEU A 96 -11.54 -2.75 0.00
CA LEU A 96 -11.88 -2.96 -1.41
C LEU A 96 -10.79 -3.73 -2.19
N MET A 97 -9.53 -3.64 -1.77
CA MET A 97 -8.40 -4.34 -2.40
C MET A 97 -8.28 -5.81 -1.97
N SER A 98 -8.89 -6.19 -0.84
CA SER A 98 -8.97 -7.58 -0.34
C SER A 98 -10.07 -8.42 -0.99
N SER A 99 -11.00 -7.82 -1.72
CA SER A 99 -12.09 -8.55 -2.34
C SER A 99 -11.54 -9.49 -3.42
N PRO A 100 -11.69 -10.83 -3.29
CA PRO A 100 -11.32 -11.72 -4.36
C PRO A 100 -12.19 -11.35 -5.57
N THR A 101 -11.55 -11.06 -6.69
CA THR A 101 -12.25 -10.96 -7.97
C THR A 101 -13.05 -12.23 -8.15
N VAL A 102 -14.38 -12.12 -8.09
CA VAL A 102 -15.31 -13.19 -8.46
C VAL A 102 -15.01 -13.49 -9.93
N SER A 103 -14.16 -14.48 -10.17
CA SER A 103 -14.06 -15.14 -11.46
C SER A 103 -15.39 -15.82 -11.69
N LYS A 104 -16.20 -15.29 -12.59
CA LYS A 104 -17.39 -15.97 -13.13
C LYS A 104 -16.99 -17.39 -13.52
N SER A 105 -17.46 -18.38 -12.77
CA SER A 105 -17.50 -19.76 -13.25
C SER A 105 -18.68 -19.85 -14.20
N SER A 106 -18.36 -19.92 -15.49
CA SER A 106 -19.23 -20.39 -16.55
C SER A 106 -19.84 -21.73 -16.14
N GLY A 107 -21.18 -21.80 -16.13
CA GLY A 107 -21.98 -23.01 -16.03
C GLY A 107 -23.26 -22.78 -16.82
#